data_AF-C9WPI5-F1
#
_entry.id   AF-C9WPI5-F1
#
_cell.length_a   1.000
_cell.length_b   1.000
_cell.length_c   1.000
_cell.angle_alpha   90.00
_cell.angle_beta   90.00
_cell.angle_gamma   90.00
#
_symmetry.space_group_name_H-M   'P 1'
#
loop_
_entity.id
_entity.type
_entity.pdbx_description
1 polymer ?
#
loop_
_entity_poly.entity_id
_entity_poly.type
_entity_poly.pdbx_seq_one_letter_code
_entity_poly.pdbx_strand_id
1 'polypeptide(L)'
;SAYEYLELRFNKTVRICGTVTFIFQMVIYMGVVLYAPALALNAVTGFDLWGAVLAMGLVCTLYTALGGLKAVIWTDVFQTVVMFAGQLAVIVVGASQAGGMAEVWRKAVNGSRISGLDLNPDPLERHTFWTLGVGGVFLMLALYGVNQAQVQRYLSSRTEREAVMSCYVVFPCQQIVLCLGCLMGLVMFAR
;
A
#
# COMPACT_ATOMS: atom_id res chain seq x y z
N SER A 1 20.87 9.47 -5.54
CA SER A 1 19.57 9.60 -4.82
C SER A 1 18.59 10.32 -5.74
N ALA A 2 17.26 10.10 -5.66
CA ALA A 2 16.30 10.86 -6.47
C ALA A 2 16.45 12.38 -6.26
N TYR A 3 16.75 12.79 -5.03
CA TYR A 3 16.99 14.19 -4.66
C TYR A 3 18.32 14.77 -5.15
N GLU A 4 19.22 13.93 -5.66
CA GLU A 4 20.46 14.37 -6.32
C GLU A 4 20.17 15.12 -7.62
N TYR A 5 19.09 14.73 -8.30
CA TYR A 5 18.59 15.47 -9.45
C TYR A 5 18.20 16.91 -9.08
N LEU A 6 17.66 17.14 -7.89
CA LEU A 6 17.34 18.50 -7.42
C LEU A 6 18.59 19.36 -7.21
N GLU A 7 19.71 18.76 -6.79
CA GLU A 7 20.98 19.47 -6.69
C GLU A 7 21.53 19.83 -8.06
N LEU A 8 21.49 18.91 -9.01
CA LEU A 8 21.93 19.15 -10.39
C LEU A 8 21.09 20.22 -11.10
N ARG A 9 19.77 20.28 -10.81
CA ARG A 9 18.84 21.20 -11.47
C ARG A 9 18.76 22.58 -10.82
N PHE A 10 18.88 22.64 -9.49
CA PHE A 10 18.71 23.86 -8.69
C PHE A 10 19.98 24.14 -7.88
N ASN A 11 20.08 23.62 -6.67
CA ASN A 11 21.22 23.79 -5.77
C ASN A 11 21.20 22.77 -4.63
N LYS A 12 22.30 22.73 -3.87
CA LYS A 12 22.49 21.83 -2.72
C LYS A 12 21.48 22.08 -1.59
N THR A 13 21.05 23.33 -1.38
CA THR A 13 20.07 23.69 -0.34
C THR A 13 18.73 23.01 -0.60
N VAL A 14 18.23 23.04 -1.84
CA VAL A 14 16.98 22.38 -2.23
C VAL A 14 17.05 20.86 -2.04
N ARG A 15 18.20 20.23 -2.35
CA ARG A 15 18.42 18.81 -2.07
C ARG A 15 18.31 18.49 -0.58
N ILE A 16 18.97 19.27 0.28
CA ILE A 16 18.95 19.05 1.72
C ILE A 16 17.52 19.22 2.26
N CYS A 17 16.83 20.30 1.92
CA CYS A 17 15.45 20.54 2.34
C CYS A 17 14.52 19.39 1.89
N GLY A 18 14.58 18.97 0.62
CA GLY A 18 13.77 17.87 0.10
C GLY A 18 14.05 16.54 0.79
N THR A 19 15.32 16.24 1.04
CA THR A 19 15.74 15.00 1.73
C THR A 19 15.27 14.97 3.17
N VAL A 20 15.40 16.08 3.92
CA VAL A 20 14.95 16.16 5.33
C VAL A 20 13.44 15.99 5.43
N THR A 21 12.67 16.70 4.59
CA THR A 21 11.21 16.58 4.56
C THR A 21 10.79 15.14 4.22
N PHE A 22 11.44 14.50 3.26
CA PHE A 22 11.15 13.11 2.90
C PHE A 22 11.44 12.14 4.03
N ILE A 23 12.59 12.26 4.70
CA ILE A 23 12.95 11.41 5.84
C ILE A 23 11.92 11.58 6.96
N PHE A 24 11.56 12.82 7.29
CA PHE A 24 10.57 13.10 8.33
C PHE A 24 9.20 12.49 7.99
N GLN A 25 8.72 12.68 6.76
CA GLN A 25 7.49 12.07 6.26
C GLN A 25 7.54 10.52 6.34
N MET A 26 8.66 9.92 5.93
CA MET A 26 8.82 8.46 5.92
C MET A 26 8.89 7.87 7.33
N VAL A 27 9.51 8.55 8.30
CA VAL A 27 9.53 8.08 9.69
C VAL A 27 8.11 7.99 10.24
N ILE A 28 7.29 9.02 10.03
CA ILE A 28 5.88 9.03 10.46
C ILE A 28 5.09 7.94 9.74
N TYR A 29 5.23 7.86 8.42
CA TYR A 29 4.53 6.88 7.60
C TYR A 29 4.86 5.44 8.01
N MET A 30 6.14 5.12 8.18
CA MET A 30 6.59 3.78 8.60
C MET A 30 6.10 3.42 10.00
N GLY A 31 5.98 4.39 10.92
CA GLY A 31 5.37 4.16 12.23
C GLY A 31 3.91 3.71 12.14
N VAL A 32 3.11 4.39 11.30
CA VAL A 32 1.71 4.00 11.05
C VAL A 32 1.62 2.64 10.37
N VAL A 33 2.48 2.37 9.38
CA VAL A 33 2.51 1.10 8.65
C VAL A 33 2.87 -0.06 9.58
N LEU A 34 3.78 0.13 10.54
CA LEU A 34 4.18 -0.91 11.47
C LEU A 34 3.13 -1.19 12.55
N TYR A 35 2.33 -0.18 12.90
CA TYR A 35 1.27 -0.30 13.90
C TYR A 35 0.15 -1.27 13.47
N ALA A 36 -0.28 -1.22 12.20
CA ALA A 36 -1.37 -2.06 11.70
C ALA A 36 -1.14 -3.59 11.88
N PRO A 37 0.00 -4.17 11.44
CA PRO A 37 0.28 -5.58 11.68
C PRO A 37 0.53 -5.88 13.17
N ALA A 38 1.03 -4.92 13.96
CA ALA A 38 1.25 -5.13 15.39
C ALA A 38 -0.07 -5.24 16.15
N LEU A 39 -1.05 -4.41 15.76
CA LEU A 39 -2.42 -4.48 16.25
C LEU A 39 -3.08 -5.81 15.86
N ALA A 40 -2.90 -6.26 14.62
CA ALA A 40 -3.40 -7.57 14.19
C ALA A 40 -2.77 -8.72 15.00
N LEU A 41 -1.47 -8.67 15.25
CA LEU A 41 -0.76 -9.66 16.05
C LEU A 41 -1.25 -9.66 17.51
N ASN A 42 -1.40 -8.48 18.12
CA ASN A 42 -1.99 -8.31 19.45
C ASN A 42 -3.40 -8.93 19.52
N ALA A 43 -4.25 -8.69 18.52
CA ALA A 43 -5.61 -9.23 18.50
C ALA A 43 -5.67 -10.77 18.43
N VAL A 44 -4.73 -11.41 17.75
CA VAL A 44 -4.72 -12.87 17.56
C VAL A 44 -3.98 -13.60 18.69
N THR A 45 -2.89 -13.02 19.19
CA THR A 45 -2.02 -13.67 20.19
C THR A 45 -2.28 -13.22 21.62
N GLY A 46 -2.95 -12.08 21.82
CA GLY A 46 -3.10 -11.43 23.13
C GLY A 46 -1.81 -10.80 23.68
N PHE A 47 -0.74 -10.75 22.88
CA PHE A 47 0.57 -10.21 23.28
C PHE A 47 0.53 -8.69 23.44
N ASP A 48 1.33 -8.11 24.35
CA ASP A 48 1.37 -6.65 24.54
C ASP A 48 1.64 -5.90 23.22
N LEU A 49 0.86 -4.85 22.95
CA LEU A 49 0.90 -4.11 21.69
C LEU A 49 2.27 -3.46 21.46
N TRP A 50 2.85 -2.84 22.50
CA TRP A 50 4.16 -2.20 22.40
C TRP A 50 5.27 -3.23 22.23
N GLY A 51 5.16 -4.37 22.91
CA GLY A 51 6.01 -5.54 22.68
C GLY A 51 5.96 -6.04 21.23
N ALA A 52 4.76 -6.15 20.64
CA ALA A 52 4.58 -6.56 19.25
C ALA A 52 5.20 -5.57 18.26
N VAL A 53 4.99 -4.26 18.49
CA VAL A 53 5.61 -3.18 17.71
C VAL A 53 7.13 -3.28 17.76
N LEU A 54 7.71 -3.41 18.95
CA LEU A 54 9.17 -3.52 19.11
C LEU A 54 9.74 -4.77 18.46
N ALA A 55 9.09 -5.93 18.66
CA ALA A 55 9.53 -7.19 18.08
C ALA A 55 9.53 -7.15 16.54
N MET A 56 8.44 -6.68 15.93
CA MET A 56 8.37 -6.56 14.47
C MET A 56 9.34 -5.52 13.91
N GLY A 57 9.49 -4.37 14.57
CA GLY A 57 10.46 -3.36 14.18
C GLY A 57 11.89 -3.88 14.24
N LEU A 58 12.23 -4.63 15.28
CA LEU A 58 13.55 -5.24 15.43
C LEU A 58 13.81 -6.26 14.32
N VAL A 59 12.88 -7.21 14.10
CA VAL A 59 13.02 -8.22 13.04
C VAL A 59 13.15 -7.55 11.67
N CYS A 60 12.30 -6.56 11.38
CA CYS A 60 12.31 -5.79 10.13
C CYS A 60 13.64 -5.09 9.89
N THR A 61 14.15 -4.42 10.92
CA THR A 61 15.42 -3.71 10.87
C THR A 61 16.58 -4.68 10.67
N LEU A 62 16.59 -5.80 11.39
CA LEU A 62 17.68 -6.78 11.32
C LEU A 62 17.81 -7.39 9.92
N TYR A 63 16.73 -7.92 9.34
CA TYR A 63 16.84 -8.55 8.01
C TYR A 63 17.15 -7.50 6.92
N THR A 64 16.63 -6.28 7.07
CA THR A 64 16.88 -5.19 6.12
C THR A 64 18.33 -4.71 6.21
N ALA A 65 18.89 -4.59 7.42
CA ALA A 65 20.28 -4.21 7.64
C ALA A 65 21.27 -5.27 7.12
N LEU A 66 20.97 -6.56 7.33
CA LEU A 66 21.84 -7.66 6.92
C LEU A 66 21.78 -7.93 5.41
N GLY A 67 20.59 -7.85 4.82
CA GLY A 67 20.37 -8.29 3.44
C GLY A 67 20.38 -7.19 2.38
N GLY A 68 20.26 -5.92 2.79
CA GLY A 68 20.18 -4.78 1.88
C GLY A 68 18.99 -4.85 0.90
N LEU A 69 19.07 -4.07 -0.18
CA LEU A 69 17.95 -3.92 -1.13
C LEU A 69 17.51 -5.26 -1.77
N LYS A 70 18.46 -6.17 -2.04
CA LYS A 70 18.13 -7.48 -2.65
C LYS A 70 17.28 -8.33 -1.73
N ALA A 71 17.62 -8.40 -0.44
CA ALA A 71 16.82 -9.17 0.52
C ALA A 71 15.44 -8.56 0.69
N VAL A 72 15.35 -7.22 0.77
CA VAL A 72 14.07 -6.50 0.86
C VAL A 72 13.16 -6.85 -0.31
N ILE A 73 13.68 -6.87 -1.55
CA ILE A 73 12.88 -7.24 -2.73
C ILE A 73 12.37 -8.69 -2.62
N TRP A 74 13.22 -9.64 -2.19
CA TRP A 74 12.80 -11.03 -2.03
C TRP A 74 11.76 -11.21 -0.92
N THR A 75 11.91 -10.50 0.20
CA THR A 75 10.90 -10.52 1.27
C THR A 75 9.59 -9.90 0.81
N ASP A 76 9.63 -8.82 0.02
CA ASP A 76 8.43 -8.20 -0.55
C ASP A 76 7.67 -9.14 -1.48
N VAL A 77 8.38 -9.93 -2.30
CA VAL A 77 7.78 -10.94 -3.18
C VAL A 77 7.06 -12.01 -2.35
N PHE A 78 7.73 -12.55 -1.32
CA PHE A 78 7.13 -13.54 -0.44
C PHE A 78 5.90 -12.97 0.28
N GLN A 79 6.02 -11.76 0.83
CA GLN A 79 4.92 -11.08 1.53
C GLN A 79 3.73 -10.85 0.59
N THR A 80 3.97 -10.45 -0.65
CA THR A 80 2.90 -10.25 -1.65
C THR A 80 2.12 -11.54 -1.92
N VAL A 81 2.83 -12.67 -2.07
CA VAL A 81 2.19 -13.99 -2.26
C VAL A 81 1.35 -14.37 -1.05
N VAL A 82 1.87 -14.19 0.17
CA VAL A 82 1.16 -14.50 1.41
C VAL A 82 -0.08 -13.61 1.58
N MET A 83 0.04 -12.31 1.31
CA MET A 83 -1.09 -11.37 1.39
C MET A 83 -2.19 -11.73 0.38
N PHE A 84 -1.81 -12.10 -0.85
CA PHE A 84 -2.78 -12.50 -1.87
C PHE A 84 -3.50 -13.80 -1.51
N ALA A 85 -2.75 -14.80 -1.04
CA ALA A 85 -3.32 -16.07 -0.57
C ALA A 85 -4.26 -15.85 0.63
N GLY A 86 -3.87 -15.00 1.59
CA GLY A 86 -4.70 -14.65 2.74
C GLY A 86 -6.00 -13.97 2.33
N GLN A 87 -5.94 -13.01 1.41
CA GLN A 87 -7.12 -12.32 0.91
C GLN A 87 -8.10 -13.28 0.21
N LEU A 88 -7.58 -14.20 -0.63
CA LEU A 88 -8.41 -15.23 -1.25
C LEU A 88 -9.03 -16.19 -0.22
N ALA A 89 -8.26 -16.62 0.78
CA ALA A 89 -8.76 -17.49 1.83
C ALA A 89 -9.92 -16.83 2.61
N VAL A 90 -9.78 -15.55 2.98
CA VAL A 90 -10.84 -14.80 3.67
C VAL A 90 -12.07 -14.65 2.78
N ILE A 91 -11.90 -14.35 1.48
CA ILE A 91 -13.01 -14.23 0.54
C ILE A 91 -13.77 -15.56 0.40
N VAL A 92 -13.06 -16.69 0.22
CA VAL A 92 -13.69 -18.01 0.02
C VAL A 92 -14.42 -18.46 1.29
N VAL A 93 -13.74 -18.41 2.44
CA VAL A 93 -14.31 -18.85 3.72
C VAL A 93 -15.44 -17.93 4.18
N GLY A 94 -15.25 -16.62 4.04
CA GLY A 94 -16.26 -15.64 4.40
C GLY A 94 -17.49 -15.73 3.49
N ALA A 95 -17.32 -15.89 2.18
CA ALA A 95 -18.43 -16.07 1.26
C ALA A 95 -19.18 -17.38 1.52
N SER A 96 -18.47 -18.47 1.84
CA SER A 96 -19.11 -19.74 2.21
C SER A 96 -19.96 -19.60 3.47
N GLN A 97 -19.48 -18.90 4.50
CA GLN A 97 -20.24 -18.65 5.74
C GLN A 97 -21.43 -17.71 5.53
N ALA A 98 -21.32 -16.75 4.60
CA ALA A 98 -22.39 -15.81 4.29
C ALA A 98 -23.52 -16.42 3.43
N GLY A 99 -23.43 -17.69 3.03
CA GLY A 99 -24.42 -18.35 2.15
C GLY A 99 -24.11 -18.28 0.66
N GLY A 100 -22.87 -17.92 0.30
CA GLY A 100 -22.38 -17.80 -1.07
C GLY A 100 -22.16 -16.35 -1.52
N MET A 101 -21.42 -16.17 -2.61
CA MET A 101 -21.07 -14.83 -3.12
C MET A 101 -22.29 -14.01 -3.56
N ALA A 102 -23.35 -14.69 -4.03
CA ALA A 102 -24.60 -14.04 -4.41
C ALA A 102 -25.30 -13.38 -3.20
N GLU A 103 -25.23 -14.04 -2.03
CA GLU A 103 -25.82 -13.50 -0.80
C GLU A 103 -25.00 -12.34 -0.24
N VAL A 104 -23.66 -12.42 -0.34
CA VAL A 104 -22.76 -11.29 -0.03
C VAL A 104 -23.13 -10.07 -0.85
N TRP A 105 -23.33 -10.24 -2.17
CA TRP A 105 -23.72 -9.15 -3.05
C TRP A 105 -25.09 -8.56 -2.69
N ARG A 106 -26.07 -9.43 -2.41
CA ARG A 106 -27.42 -9.00 -2.00
C ARG A 106 -27.39 -8.17 -0.71
N LYS A 107 -26.64 -8.62 0.29
CA LYS A 107 -26.46 -7.88 1.56
C LYS A 107 -25.71 -6.56 1.36
N ALA A 108 -24.70 -6.53 0.49
CA ALA A 108 -23.96 -5.30 0.16
C ALA A 108 -24.85 -4.24 -0.49
N VAL A 109 -25.70 -4.65 -1.45
CA VAL A 109 -26.70 -3.77 -2.09
C VAL A 109 -27.71 -3.27 -1.06
N ASN A 110 -28.29 -4.17 -0.26
CA ASN A 110 -29.28 -3.80 0.76
C ASN A 110 -28.71 -2.90 1.86
N GLY A 111 -27.42 -3.06 2.19
CA GLY A 111 -26.72 -2.22 3.17
C GLY A 111 -26.25 -0.88 2.62
N SER A 112 -26.63 -0.52 1.38
CA SER A 112 -26.18 0.71 0.70
C SER A 112 -24.65 0.88 0.69
N ARG A 113 -23.90 -0.23 0.70
CA ARG A 113 -22.42 -0.23 0.68
C ARG A 113 -21.85 -0.12 -0.73
N ILE A 114 -22.70 -0.27 -1.74
CA ILE A 114 -22.35 -0.07 -3.14
C ILE A 114 -22.79 1.34 -3.53
N SER A 115 -21.86 2.29 -3.42
CA SER A 115 -22.05 3.65 -3.91
C SER A 115 -21.66 3.73 -5.39
N GLY A 116 -22.49 4.40 -6.18
CA GLY A 116 -22.16 4.74 -7.57
C GLY A 116 -21.09 5.83 -7.67
N LEU A 117 -20.85 6.29 -8.90
CA LEU A 117 -20.00 7.46 -9.15
C LEU A 117 -20.69 8.72 -8.64
N ASP A 118 -20.14 9.31 -7.58
CA ASP A 118 -20.56 10.62 -7.10
C ASP A 118 -19.83 11.72 -7.89
N LEU A 119 -20.58 12.52 -8.65
CA LEU A 119 -20.05 13.61 -9.49
C LEU A 119 -20.08 14.98 -8.79
N ASN A 120 -20.38 15.03 -7.49
CA ASN A 120 -20.39 16.26 -6.72
C ASN A 120 -19.00 16.94 -6.78
N PRO A 121 -18.91 18.21 -7.23
CA PRO A 121 -17.64 18.94 -7.28
C PRO A 121 -17.19 19.50 -5.93
N ASP A 122 -17.91 19.24 -4.83
CA ASP A 122 -17.51 19.72 -3.49
C ASP A 122 -16.17 19.12 -3.06
N PRO A 123 -15.12 19.94 -2.82
CA PRO A 123 -13.82 19.46 -2.36
C PRO A 123 -13.82 18.97 -0.91
N LEU A 124 -14.85 19.26 -0.11
CA LEU A 124 -14.98 18.77 1.27
C LEU A 124 -15.47 17.32 1.33
N GLU A 125 -16.10 16.83 0.28
CA GLU A 125 -16.54 15.44 0.21
C GLU A 125 -15.37 14.51 -0.10
N ARG A 126 -15.16 13.55 0.80
CA ARG A 126 -13.95 12.71 0.83
C ARG A 126 -13.82 11.75 -0.36
N HIS A 127 -14.93 11.35 -0.97
CA HIS A 127 -14.99 10.29 -1.98
C HIS A 127 -15.89 10.67 -3.16
N THR A 128 -15.46 11.67 -3.92
CA THR A 128 -16.10 12.08 -5.18
C THR A 128 -15.23 11.69 -6.37
N PHE A 129 -15.82 11.64 -7.56
CA PHE A 129 -15.08 11.42 -8.80
C PHE A 129 -13.93 12.42 -8.97
N TRP A 130 -14.15 13.68 -8.58
CA TRP A 130 -13.15 14.73 -8.69
C TRP A 130 -12.01 14.58 -7.68
N THR A 131 -12.33 14.34 -6.41
CA THR A 131 -11.31 14.16 -5.37
C THR A 131 -10.50 12.89 -5.58
N LEU A 132 -11.14 11.78 -6.01
CA LEU A 132 -10.47 10.53 -6.33
C LEU A 132 -9.69 10.60 -7.64
N GLY A 133 -10.25 11.22 -8.68
CA GLY A 133 -9.60 11.34 -9.99
C GLY A 133 -8.41 12.29 -9.94
N VAL A 134 -8.64 13.55 -9.59
CA VAL A 134 -7.58 14.58 -9.56
C VAL A 134 -6.60 14.28 -8.43
N GLY A 135 -7.09 14.06 -7.20
CA GLY A 135 -6.23 13.76 -6.05
C GLY A 135 -5.48 12.44 -6.22
N GLY A 136 -6.11 11.43 -6.81
CA GLY A 136 -5.46 10.15 -7.11
C GLY A 136 -4.32 10.30 -8.12
N VAL A 137 -4.48 11.10 -9.17
CA VAL A 137 -3.39 11.36 -10.14
C VAL A 137 -2.19 12.01 -9.44
N PHE A 138 -2.39 13.06 -8.64
CA PHE A 138 -1.29 13.69 -7.91
C PHE A 138 -0.63 12.75 -6.89
N LEU A 139 -1.43 11.96 -6.17
CA LEU A 139 -0.93 10.99 -5.21
C LEU A 139 -0.08 9.91 -5.91
N MET A 140 -0.55 9.36 -7.02
CA MET A 140 0.18 8.34 -7.78
C MET A 140 1.45 8.91 -8.42
N LEU A 141 1.38 10.14 -8.95
CA LEU A 141 2.56 10.82 -9.47
C LEU A 141 3.62 11.01 -8.37
N ALA A 142 3.21 11.44 -7.16
CA ALA A 142 4.11 11.60 -6.03
C ALA A 142 4.72 10.26 -5.60
N LEU A 143 3.90 9.21 -5.50
CA LEU A 143 4.33 7.88 -5.07
C LEU A 143 5.26 7.19 -6.06
N TYR A 144 4.99 7.27 -7.36
CA TYR A 144 5.78 6.57 -8.37
C TYR A 144 6.88 7.42 -9.01
N GLY A 145 6.74 8.75 -9.01
CA GLY A 145 7.66 9.67 -9.69
C GLY A 145 8.77 10.24 -8.80
N VAL A 146 8.50 10.52 -7.52
CA VAL A 146 9.46 11.18 -6.61
C VAL A 146 9.79 10.39 -5.35
N ASN A 147 9.08 9.30 -5.06
CA ASN A 147 9.40 8.48 -3.89
C ASN A 147 10.74 7.76 -4.06
N GLN A 148 11.67 8.02 -3.14
CA GLN A 148 13.02 7.45 -3.14
C GLN A 148 13.03 5.92 -3.21
N ALA A 149 12.10 5.23 -2.54
CA ALA A 149 12.05 3.77 -2.52
C ALA A 149 11.69 3.19 -3.91
N GLN A 150 10.77 3.83 -4.62
CA GLN A 150 10.38 3.41 -5.97
C GLN A 150 11.49 3.72 -6.98
N VAL A 151 12.09 4.91 -6.89
CA VAL A 151 13.23 5.29 -7.75
C VAL A 151 14.40 4.31 -7.59
N GLN A 152 14.69 3.85 -6.37
CA GLN A 152 15.72 2.84 -6.13
C GLN A 152 15.42 1.49 -6.80
N ARG A 153 14.15 1.08 -6.82
CA ARG A 153 13.73 -0.15 -7.51
C ARG A 153 13.93 -0.03 -9.03
N TYR A 154 13.59 1.11 -9.62
CA TYR A 154 13.83 1.35 -11.06
C TYR A 154 15.31 1.33 -11.42
N LEU A 155 16.16 1.96 -10.59
CA LEU A 155 17.61 1.99 -10.81
C LEU A 155 18.28 0.62 -10.60
N SER A 156 17.58 -0.33 -9.98
CA SER A 156 18.06 -1.70 -9.78
C SER A 156 17.68 -2.65 -10.92
N SER A 157 16.85 -2.20 -11.87
CA SER A 157 16.52 -2.95 -13.09
C SER A 157 17.73 -3.01 -14.03
N ARG A 158 17.86 -4.07 -14.83
CA ARG A 158 19.04 -4.24 -15.71
C ARG A 158 19.00 -3.31 -16.91
N THR A 159 17.81 -2.95 -17.36
CA THR A 159 17.60 -2.05 -18.51
C THR A 159 16.49 -1.05 -18.25
N GLU A 160 16.53 0.09 -18.95
CA GLU A 160 15.47 1.09 -18.91
C GLU A 160 14.12 0.52 -19.36
N ARG A 161 14.13 -0.33 -20.39
CA ARG A 161 12.92 -1.00 -20.89
C ARG A 161 12.26 -1.87 -19.83
N GLU A 162 13.03 -2.59 -19.02
CA GLU A 162 12.51 -3.38 -17.90
C GLU A 162 11.94 -2.50 -16.79
N ALA A 163 12.59 -1.37 -16.47
CA ALA A 163 12.07 -0.42 -15.48
C ALA A 163 10.72 0.17 -15.92
N VAL A 164 10.61 0.57 -17.18
CA VAL A 164 9.35 1.08 -17.77
C VAL A 164 8.28 -0.02 -17.80
N MET A 165 8.65 -1.24 -18.19
CA MET A 165 7.72 -2.38 -18.18
C MET A 165 7.22 -2.67 -16.75
N SER A 166 8.08 -2.56 -15.74
CA SER A 166 7.69 -2.73 -14.33
C SER A 166 6.61 -1.72 -13.92
N CYS A 167 6.72 -0.45 -14.33
CA CYS A 167 5.68 0.55 -14.10
C CYS A 167 4.35 0.18 -14.76
N TYR A 168 4.37 -0.31 -16.01
CA TYR A 168 3.15 -0.72 -16.70
C TYR A 168 2.49 -1.95 -16.08
N VAL A 169 3.27 -2.92 -15.58
CA VAL A 169 2.74 -4.14 -14.95
C VAL A 169 2.18 -3.85 -13.55
N VAL A 170 2.75 -2.88 -12.82
CA VAL A 170 2.25 -2.48 -11.50
C VAL A 170 0.79 -2.02 -11.53
N PHE A 171 0.39 -1.30 -12.58
CA PHE A 171 -0.95 -0.73 -12.68
C PHE A 171 -2.07 -1.80 -12.65
N PRO A 172 -2.13 -2.79 -13.56
CA PRO A 172 -3.16 -3.83 -13.51
C PRO A 172 -3.05 -4.70 -12.26
N CYS A 173 -1.84 -5.00 -11.77
CA CYS A 173 -1.66 -5.75 -10.53
C CYS A 173 -2.29 -5.02 -9.33
N GLN A 174 -2.08 -3.71 -9.22
CA GLN A 174 -2.65 -2.88 -8.17
C GLN A 174 -4.18 -2.84 -8.25
N GLN A 175 -4.76 -2.77 -9.45
CA GLN A 175 -6.22 -2.83 -9.63
C GLN A 175 -6.79 -4.18 -9.16
N ILE A 176 -6.14 -5.30 -9.48
CA ILE A 176 -6.57 -6.62 -9.02
C ILE A 176 -6.56 -6.71 -7.50
N VAL A 177 -5.47 -6.28 -6.85
CA VAL A 177 -5.34 -6.30 -5.39
C VAL A 177 -6.40 -5.42 -4.72
N LEU A 178 -6.65 -4.23 -5.26
CA LEU A 178 -7.70 -3.33 -4.76
C LEU A 178 -9.10 -3.94 -4.92
N CYS A 179 -9.43 -4.51 -6.08
CA CYS A 179 -10.72 -5.16 -6.31
C CYS A 179 -10.97 -6.30 -5.33
N LEU A 180 -9.96 -7.16 -5.11
CA LEU A 180 -10.05 -8.24 -4.14
C LEU A 180 -10.14 -7.72 -2.69
N GLY A 181 -9.47 -6.62 -2.36
CA GLY A 181 -9.59 -5.96 -1.04
C GLY A 181 -11.00 -5.41 -0.79
N CYS A 182 -11.61 -4.76 -1.79
CA CYS A 182 -13.00 -4.32 -1.74
C CYS A 182 -13.95 -5.51 -1.56
N LEU A 183 -13.76 -6.58 -2.31
CA LEU A 183 -14.57 -7.80 -2.18
C LEU A 183 -14.45 -8.43 -0.80
N MET A 184 -13.23 -8.53 -0.26
CA MET A 184 -12.99 -9.00 1.10
C MET A 184 -13.73 -8.14 2.13
N GLY A 185 -13.72 -6.81 1.98
CA GLY A 185 -14.48 -5.89 2.84
C GLY A 185 -16.00 -6.14 2.79
N LEU A 186 -16.56 -6.38 1.61
CA LEU A 186 -17.97 -6.74 1.45
C LEU A 186 -18.32 -8.09 2.08
N VAL A 187 -17.45 -9.08 1.91
CA VAL A 187 -17.60 -10.42 2.51
C VAL A 187 -17.60 -10.32 4.04
N MET A 188 -16.69 -9.53 4.61
CA MET A 188 -16.62 -9.30 6.06
C MET A 188 -17.86 -8.57 6.60
N PHE A 189 -18.46 -7.67 5.82
CA PHE A 189 -19.72 -7.00 6.19
C PHE A 189 -20.95 -7.92 6.09
N ALA A 190 -20.93 -8.87 5.16
CA ALA A 190 -22.04 -9.77 4.92
C ALA A 190 -22.13 -10.94 5.92
N ARG A 191 -21.07 -11.16 6.70
CA ARG A 191 -21.02 -12.13 7.79
C ARG A 191 -21.65 -11.57 9.05
#